data_AF-A0A3E0N5X5-F1
#
_entry.id   AF-A0A3E0N5X5-F1
#
_cell.length_a   1.000
_cell.length_b   1.000
_cell.length_c   1.000
_cell.angle_alpha   90.00
_cell.angle_beta   90.00
_cell.angle_gamma   90.00
#
_symmetry.space_group_name_H-M   'P 1'
#
loop_
_entity.id
_entity.type
_entity.pdbx_description
1 polymer ?
#
loop_
_entity_poly.entity_id
_entity_poly.type
_entity_poly.pdbx_seq_one_letter_code
_entity_poly.pdbx_strand_id
1 'polypeptide(L)'
;LREKSVVLAIAQRLKKKLEASPNYRPVMIRSGDYYVSLKGRRELARKHQADLFVSIHADAFTHPSANGASVYALSTRGASSTAAQFLADKENAADLVGGVAVSEMDDVLAGVLTDLSMTATLDSSLSVGKEVLEEMGGFARLHKKQVEQAAFSVLKSPDIPSILVETGFISNPKEAKSLNSAGYQEKMASAIYRGVDRWFEAYPPPGTLFARRPEANGTVRTVTVARGDTLSEIARRYDVSVRDLRSMNSLSSSTIRVGQVLKLPESG
;
A
#
# COMPACT_ATOMS: atom_id res chain seq x y z
N LEU A 1 18.61 -22.34 -12.36
CA LEU A 1 18.18 -20.97 -11.96
C LEU A 1 17.95 -20.96 -10.46
N ARG A 2 18.38 -19.94 -9.73
CA ARG A 2 18.13 -19.84 -8.28
C ARG A 2 17.17 -18.67 -8.03
N GLU A 3 16.11 -18.90 -7.25
CA GLU A 3 15.10 -17.87 -6.92
C GLU A 3 15.76 -16.59 -6.41
N LYS A 4 16.64 -16.72 -5.42
CA LYS A 4 17.35 -15.60 -4.77
C LYS A 4 18.07 -14.66 -5.74
N SER A 5 18.55 -15.19 -6.88
CA SER A 5 19.24 -14.43 -7.92
C SER A 5 18.24 -13.67 -8.80
N VAL A 6 17.13 -14.32 -9.18
CA VAL A 6 16.05 -13.70 -9.98
C VAL A 6 15.40 -12.56 -9.20
N VAL A 7 14.97 -12.82 -7.97
CA VAL A 7 14.24 -11.83 -7.16
C VAL A 7 15.13 -10.64 -6.80
N LEU A 8 16.42 -10.85 -6.55
CA LEU A 8 17.38 -9.76 -6.33
C LEU A 8 17.54 -8.90 -7.59
N ALA A 9 17.63 -9.53 -8.76
CA ALA A 9 17.78 -8.82 -10.03
C ALA A 9 16.52 -8.00 -10.39
N ILE A 10 15.33 -8.51 -10.09
CA ILE A 10 14.07 -7.75 -10.24
C ILE A 10 14.02 -6.59 -9.24
N ALA A 11 14.36 -6.84 -7.96
CA ALA A 11 14.37 -5.83 -6.93
C ALA A 11 15.36 -4.68 -7.22
N GLN A 12 16.55 -4.99 -7.76
CA GLN A 12 17.52 -3.98 -8.19
C GLN A 12 17.01 -3.10 -9.34
N ARG A 13 16.29 -3.70 -10.31
CA ARG A 13 15.65 -2.94 -11.40
C ARG A 13 14.53 -2.05 -10.88
N LEU A 14 13.69 -2.56 -9.98
CA LEU A 14 12.64 -1.79 -9.32
C LEU A 14 13.25 -0.62 -8.53
N LYS A 15 14.29 -0.87 -7.73
CA LYS A 15 15.04 0.18 -7.03
C LYS A 15 15.51 1.27 -7.98
N LYS A 16 16.17 0.91 -9.09
CA LYS A 16 16.66 1.89 -10.07
C LYS A 16 15.54 2.76 -10.64
N LYS A 17 14.35 2.19 -10.87
CA LYS A 17 13.17 2.95 -11.34
C LYS A 17 12.66 3.91 -10.29
N LEU A 18 12.54 3.45 -9.05
CA LEU A 18 12.13 4.30 -7.92
C LEU A 18 13.13 5.44 -7.69
N GLU A 19 14.45 5.17 -7.72
CA GLU A 19 15.50 6.18 -7.57
C GLU A 19 15.53 7.22 -8.70
N ALA A 20 14.97 6.90 -9.87
CA ALA A 20 14.89 7.84 -10.98
C ALA A 20 13.79 8.89 -10.78
N SER A 21 12.87 8.69 -9.81
CA SER A 21 11.80 9.62 -9.48
C SER A 21 12.10 10.32 -8.15
N PRO A 22 11.95 11.65 -8.06
CA PRO A 22 12.19 12.40 -6.83
C PRO A 22 11.15 12.08 -5.74
N ASN A 23 10.05 11.41 -6.08
CA ASN A 23 8.98 11.07 -5.14
C ASN A 23 9.33 9.92 -4.20
N TYR A 24 10.39 9.16 -4.48
CA TYR A 24 10.69 7.92 -3.78
C TYR A 24 12.05 7.92 -3.10
N ARG A 25 12.10 7.20 -1.97
CA ARG A 25 13.34 6.81 -1.31
C ARG A 25 13.34 5.29 -1.10
N PRO A 26 13.74 4.49 -2.09
CA PRO A 26 13.70 3.04 -1.97
C PRO A 26 14.77 2.51 -1.01
N VAL A 27 14.38 1.57 -0.15
CA VAL A 27 15.28 0.85 0.77
C VAL A 27 15.23 -0.63 0.45
N MET A 28 16.40 -1.25 0.28
CA MET A 28 16.51 -2.70 0.04
C MET A 28 16.72 -3.43 1.37
N ILE A 29 15.97 -4.52 1.57
CA ILE A 29 16.21 -5.42 2.71
C ILE A 29 17.58 -6.08 2.64
N ARG A 30 18.02 -6.41 1.42
CA ARG A 30 19.37 -6.89 1.15
C ARG A 30 19.85 -6.36 -0.20
N SER A 31 21.11 -5.99 -0.28
CA SER A 31 21.77 -5.59 -1.53
C SER A 31 22.62 -6.71 -2.15
N GLY A 32 22.88 -7.79 -1.40
CA GLY A 32 23.71 -8.93 -1.80
C GLY A 32 23.09 -10.29 -1.48
N ASP A 33 23.89 -11.34 -1.62
CA ASP A 33 23.51 -12.73 -1.37
C ASP A 33 23.79 -13.14 0.08
N TYR A 34 23.08 -12.51 1.02
CA TYR A 34 23.09 -12.86 2.43
C TYR A 34 21.67 -13.02 2.97
N TYR A 35 21.56 -13.80 4.04
CA TYR A 35 20.28 -14.10 4.68
C TYR A 35 19.83 -12.94 5.58
N VAL A 36 18.53 -12.65 5.54
CA VAL A 36 17.85 -11.76 6.49
C VAL A 36 16.58 -12.46 6.97
N SER A 37 16.46 -12.62 8.29
CA SER A 37 15.32 -13.30 8.93
C SER A 37 14.01 -12.55 8.67
N LEU A 38 12.88 -13.26 8.62
CA LEU A 38 11.58 -12.66 8.33
C LEU A 38 11.18 -11.57 9.35
N LYS A 39 11.60 -11.70 10.61
CA LYS A 39 11.47 -10.64 11.63
C LYS A 39 12.36 -9.44 11.28
N GLY A 40 13.64 -9.68 10.99
CA GLY A 40 14.60 -8.63 10.64
C GLY A 40 14.20 -7.82 9.41
N ARG A 41 13.52 -8.42 8.42
CA ARG A 41 12.99 -7.67 7.25
C ARG A 41 11.97 -6.61 7.67
N ARG A 42 11.05 -6.98 8.56
CA ARG A 42 9.99 -6.10 9.06
C ARG A 42 10.56 -5.02 9.98
N GLU A 43 11.48 -5.39 10.85
CA GLU A 43 12.19 -4.43 11.71
C GLU A 43 12.95 -3.40 10.89
N LEU A 44 13.62 -3.82 9.81
CA LEU A 44 14.31 -2.90 8.92
C LEU A 44 13.33 -1.95 8.21
N ALA A 45 12.20 -2.45 7.72
CA ALA A 45 11.16 -1.60 7.12
C ALA A 45 10.65 -0.54 8.11
N ARG A 46 10.35 -0.92 9.35
CA ARG A 46 9.94 0.01 10.42
C ARG A 46 11.03 1.00 10.80
N LYS A 47 12.26 0.54 10.94
CA LYS A 47 13.42 1.40 11.24
C LYS A 47 13.59 2.51 10.20
N HIS A 48 13.24 2.24 8.94
CA HIS A 48 13.30 3.21 7.86
C HIS A 48 11.99 3.99 7.64
N GLN A 49 10.97 3.76 8.48
CA GLN A 49 9.64 4.37 8.38
C GLN A 49 9.05 4.20 6.98
N ALA A 50 9.10 2.98 6.45
CA ALA A 50 8.63 2.71 5.09
C ALA A 50 7.11 2.91 4.97
N ASP A 51 6.68 3.64 3.94
CA ASP A 51 5.26 3.83 3.62
C ASP A 51 4.62 2.60 2.94
N LEU A 52 5.45 1.73 2.36
CA LEU A 52 5.06 0.49 1.70
C LEU A 52 6.19 -0.53 1.76
N PHE A 53 5.84 -1.79 2.02
CA PHE A 53 6.74 -2.93 1.96
C PHE A 53 6.36 -3.89 0.82
N VAL A 54 7.30 -4.17 -0.08
CA VAL A 54 7.12 -5.10 -1.22
C VAL A 54 8.10 -6.26 -1.10
N SER A 55 7.60 -7.46 -0.82
CA SER A 55 8.39 -8.70 -0.83
C SER A 55 8.33 -9.34 -2.21
N ILE A 56 9.46 -9.47 -2.90
CA ILE A 56 9.52 -10.07 -4.25
C ILE A 56 9.97 -11.52 -4.15
N HIS A 57 9.19 -12.42 -4.74
CA HIS A 57 9.39 -13.87 -4.74
C HIS A 57 9.29 -14.46 -6.16
N ALA A 58 9.80 -15.67 -6.32
CA ALA A 58 9.59 -16.48 -7.51
C ALA A 58 9.43 -17.94 -7.06
N ASP A 59 8.22 -18.25 -6.58
CA ASP A 59 7.89 -19.48 -5.86
C ASP A 59 8.34 -20.78 -6.55
N ALA A 60 8.55 -21.81 -5.76
CA ALA A 60 8.77 -23.18 -6.20
C ALA A 60 7.72 -24.08 -5.55
N PHE A 61 6.52 -24.16 -6.15
CA PHE A 61 5.54 -25.16 -5.70
C PHE A 61 6.07 -26.58 -5.96
N THR A 62 5.65 -27.51 -5.11
CA THR A 62 5.90 -28.96 -5.22
C THR A 62 5.35 -29.57 -6.52
N HIS A 63 4.39 -28.90 -7.17
CA HIS A 63 3.80 -29.32 -8.44
C HIS A 63 4.31 -28.45 -9.60
N PRO A 64 5.08 -29.01 -10.56
CA PRO A 64 5.63 -28.26 -11.69
C PRO A 64 4.61 -27.64 -12.65
N SER A 65 3.33 -28.02 -12.51
CA SER A 65 2.22 -27.51 -13.32
C SER A 65 1.72 -26.13 -12.88
N ALA A 66 2.01 -25.71 -11.65
CA ALA A 66 1.74 -24.35 -11.19
C ALA A 66 2.45 -23.34 -12.10
N ASN A 67 1.72 -22.31 -12.52
CA ASN A 67 2.21 -21.25 -13.39
C ASN A 67 1.41 -19.96 -13.15
N GLY A 68 2.02 -18.84 -13.50
CA GLY A 68 1.46 -17.51 -13.45
C GLY A 68 1.97 -16.68 -12.28
N ALA A 69 1.92 -15.37 -12.44
CA ALA A 69 2.26 -14.41 -11.39
C ALA A 69 1.06 -14.17 -10.46
N SER A 70 1.31 -13.78 -9.22
CA SER A 70 0.27 -13.46 -8.23
C SER A 70 0.76 -12.42 -7.23
N VAL A 71 -0.20 -11.80 -6.53
CA VAL A 71 0.08 -10.85 -5.45
C VAL A 71 -0.70 -11.29 -4.22
N TYR A 72 -0.05 -11.22 -3.06
CA TYR A 72 -0.63 -11.60 -1.78
C TYR A 72 -0.56 -10.45 -0.77
N ALA A 73 -1.57 -10.37 0.08
CA ALA A 73 -1.59 -9.56 1.29
C ALA A 73 -1.73 -10.47 2.54
N LEU A 74 -1.59 -9.89 3.73
CA LEU A 74 -1.76 -10.63 4.98
C LEU A 74 -3.22 -11.11 5.15
N SER A 75 -3.41 -12.30 5.72
CA SER A 75 -4.74 -12.76 6.16
C SER A 75 -4.99 -12.38 7.63
N THR A 76 -6.21 -11.96 7.94
CA THR A 76 -6.68 -11.64 9.31
C THR A 76 -6.66 -12.83 10.26
N ARG A 77 -6.64 -14.08 9.75
CA ARG A 77 -6.56 -15.30 10.57
C ARG A 77 -5.27 -15.45 11.40
N GLY A 78 -4.27 -14.59 11.18
CA GLY A 78 -3.04 -14.51 11.98
C GLY A 78 -2.77 -13.13 12.60
N ALA A 79 -3.74 -12.20 12.54
CA ALA A 79 -3.60 -10.82 13.01
C ALA A 79 -3.42 -10.74 14.53
N SER A 80 -4.17 -11.53 15.31
CA SER A 80 -4.11 -11.56 16.78
C SER A 80 -2.70 -11.81 17.33
N SER A 81 -1.98 -12.79 16.78
CA SER A 81 -0.58 -13.07 17.16
C SER A 81 0.39 -11.92 16.83
N THR A 82 0.06 -11.13 15.81
CA THR A 82 0.89 -10.01 15.37
C THR A 82 0.60 -8.78 16.23
N ALA A 83 -0.66 -8.55 16.60
CA ALA A 83 -1.09 -7.45 17.44
C ALA A 83 -0.51 -7.61 18.85
N ALA A 84 -0.62 -8.81 19.42
CA ALA A 84 -0.02 -9.14 20.71
C ALA A 84 1.50 -8.92 20.73
N GLN A 85 2.22 -9.35 19.69
CA GLN A 85 3.67 -9.10 19.60
C GLN A 85 4.01 -7.61 19.45
N PHE A 86 3.23 -6.86 18.68
CA PHE A 86 3.47 -5.43 18.48
C PHE A 86 3.24 -4.62 19.75
N LEU A 87 2.20 -4.95 20.51
CA LEU A 87 1.94 -4.37 21.83
C LEU A 87 3.10 -4.67 22.77
N ALA A 88 3.51 -5.94 22.88
CA ALA A 88 4.66 -6.32 23.70
C ALA A 88 5.95 -5.57 23.30
N ASP A 89 6.23 -5.42 22.00
CA ASP A 89 7.40 -4.68 21.52
C ASP A 89 7.32 -3.18 21.91
N LYS A 90 6.11 -2.59 21.94
CA LYS A 90 5.90 -1.19 22.37
C LYS A 90 6.01 -1.01 23.88
N GLU A 91 5.42 -1.89 24.68
CA GLU A 91 5.50 -1.85 26.15
C GLU A 91 6.97 -1.85 26.61
N ASN A 92 7.76 -2.79 26.08
CA ASN A 92 9.20 -2.86 26.36
C ASN A 92 9.95 -1.57 25.97
N ALA A 93 9.51 -0.86 24.92
CA ALA A 93 10.13 0.39 24.49
C ALA A 93 9.74 1.58 25.39
N ALA A 94 8.54 1.59 25.97
CA ALA A 94 8.07 2.63 26.89
C ALA A 94 8.75 2.51 28.27
N ASP A 95 8.92 1.28 28.77
CA ASP A 95 9.62 1.01 30.03
C ASP A 95 11.09 1.51 30.03
N LEU A 96 11.76 1.42 28.87
CA LEU A 96 13.12 1.91 28.66
C LEU A 96 13.25 3.45 28.72
N VAL A 97 12.16 4.19 28.54
CA VAL A 97 12.16 5.67 28.47
C VAL A 97 11.75 6.32 29.80
N GLY A 98 11.18 5.57 30.74
CA GLY A 98 10.98 6.04 32.12
C GLY A 98 9.71 5.53 32.78
N GLY A 99 9.74 4.29 33.27
CA GLY A 99 9.23 3.85 34.58
C GLY A 99 7.84 4.30 35.07
N VAL A 100 6.85 4.49 34.21
CA VAL A 100 5.44 4.62 34.65
C VAL A 100 4.76 3.28 34.43
N ALA A 101 4.23 2.69 35.50
CA ALA A 101 3.45 1.45 35.41
C ALA A 101 2.24 1.67 34.48
N VAL A 102 2.22 0.96 33.36
CA VAL A 102 1.14 1.00 32.37
C VAL A 102 -0.10 0.33 32.97
N SER A 103 -1.26 0.96 32.84
CA SER A 103 -2.51 0.47 33.44
C SER A 103 -3.21 -0.56 32.53
N GLU A 104 -3.98 -1.50 33.09
CA GLU A 104 -4.72 -2.50 32.28
C GLU A 104 -5.69 -1.87 31.27
N MET A 105 -6.16 -0.64 31.51
CA MET A 105 -7.01 0.11 30.57
C MET A 105 -6.22 0.54 29.32
N ASP A 106 -4.94 0.87 29.48
CA ASP A 106 -4.06 1.27 28.40
C ASP A 106 -3.78 0.08 27.46
N ASP A 107 -3.64 -1.13 28.01
CA ASP A 107 -3.47 -2.37 27.23
C ASP A 107 -4.66 -2.65 26.31
N VAL A 108 -5.88 -2.49 26.84
CA VAL A 108 -7.12 -2.70 26.06
C VAL A 108 -7.23 -1.65 24.95
N LEU A 109 -6.96 -0.38 25.25
CA LEU A 109 -7.00 0.70 24.26
C LEU A 109 -5.92 0.51 23.18
N ALA A 110 -4.70 0.17 23.59
CA ALA A 110 -3.61 -0.11 22.67
C ALA A 110 -3.95 -1.31 21.77
N GLY A 111 -4.60 -2.35 22.31
CA GLY A 111 -5.12 -3.48 21.54
C GLY A 111 -6.11 -3.06 20.46
N VAL A 112 -7.13 -2.28 20.82
CA VAL A 112 -8.13 -1.76 19.86
C VAL A 112 -7.47 -0.90 18.77
N LEU A 113 -6.58 0.03 19.16
CA LEU A 113 -5.87 0.88 18.20
C LEU A 113 -4.98 0.06 17.26
N THR A 114 -4.34 -0.98 17.77
CA THR A 114 -3.51 -1.89 16.97
C THR A 114 -4.35 -2.68 15.98
N ASP A 115 -5.52 -3.19 16.39
CA ASP A 115 -6.45 -3.89 15.51
C ASP A 115 -6.97 -2.96 14.41
N LEU A 116 -7.39 -1.73 14.75
CA LEU A 116 -7.80 -0.72 13.78
C LEU A 116 -6.68 -0.39 12.78
N SER A 117 -5.44 -0.22 13.27
CA SER A 117 -4.26 0.01 12.43
C SER A 117 -4.00 -1.17 11.50
N MET A 118 -4.14 -2.40 11.98
CA MET A 118 -4.00 -3.61 11.15
C MET A 118 -5.06 -3.68 10.06
N THR A 119 -6.32 -3.38 10.38
CA THR A 119 -7.40 -3.37 9.38
C THR A 119 -7.12 -2.34 8.30
N ALA A 120 -6.78 -1.10 8.67
CA ALA A 120 -6.44 -0.05 7.70
C ALA A 120 -5.20 -0.39 6.86
N THR A 121 -4.19 -0.99 7.49
CA THR A 121 -2.97 -1.46 6.82
C THR A 121 -3.27 -2.59 5.83
N LEU A 122 -4.16 -3.51 6.20
CA LEU A 122 -4.59 -4.60 5.34
C LEU A 122 -5.37 -4.08 4.13
N ASP A 123 -6.33 -3.17 4.34
CA ASP A 123 -7.10 -2.56 3.26
C ASP A 123 -6.18 -1.83 2.27
N SER A 124 -5.20 -1.09 2.79
CA SER A 124 -4.16 -0.45 1.98
C SER A 124 -3.33 -1.47 1.21
N SER A 125 -2.95 -2.59 1.84
CA SER A 125 -2.19 -3.67 1.22
C SER A 125 -2.96 -4.37 0.09
N LEU A 126 -4.26 -4.58 0.28
CA LEU A 126 -5.14 -5.13 -0.76
C LEU A 126 -5.29 -4.16 -1.94
N SER A 127 -5.43 -2.86 -1.65
CA SER A 127 -5.56 -1.81 -2.65
C SER A 127 -4.29 -1.68 -3.52
N VAL A 128 -3.11 -1.52 -2.92
CA VAL A 128 -1.84 -1.46 -3.67
C VAL A 128 -1.54 -2.77 -4.39
N GLY A 129 -1.88 -3.90 -3.77
CA GLY A 129 -1.72 -5.22 -4.37
C GLY A 129 -2.55 -5.38 -5.64
N LYS A 130 -3.75 -4.78 -5.67
CA LYS A 130 -4.64 -4.81 -6.83
C LYS A 130 -4.04 -4.03 -7.99
N GLU A 131 -3.54 -2.81 -7.76
CA GLU A 131 -2.90 -2.01 -8.79
C GLU A 131 -1.67 -2.70 -9.39
N VAL A 132 -0.84 -3.32 -8.53
CA VAL A 132 0.32 -4.10 -8.97
C VAL A 132 -0.11 -5.34 -9.78
N LEU A 133 -1.15 -6.05 -9.34
CA LEU A 133 -1.65 -7.25 -10.02
C LEU A 133 -2.24 -6.92 -11.40
N GLU A 134 -2.96 -5.81 -11.54
CA GLU A 134 -3.50 -5.33 -12.81
C GLU A 134 -2.38 -5.02 -13.82
N GLU A 135 -1.34 -4.31 -13.38
CA GLU A 135 -0.15 -4.03 -14.21
C GLU A 135 0.60 -5.29 -14.64
N MET A 136 0.69 -6.29 -13.74
CA MET A 136 1.29 -7.59 -14.06
C MET A 136 0.46 -8.36 -15.09
N GLY A 137 -0.87 -8.31 -14.98
CA GLY A 137 -1.80 -8.98 -15.88
C GLY A 137 -1.73 -8.47 -17.33
N GLY A 138 -1.18 -7.28 -17.56
CA GLY A 138 -0.97 -6.72 -18.90
C GLY A 138 0.08 -7.44 -19.74
N PHE A 139 0.97 -8.25 -19.14
CA PHE A 139 2.00 -8.98 -19.89
C PHE A 139 2.29 -10.40 -19.38
N ALA A 140 2.02 -10.68 -18.10
CA ALA A 140 2.20 -12.00 -17.51
C ALA A 140 0.86 -12.71 -17.37
N ARG A 141 0.87 -14.04 -17.51
CA ARG A 141 -0.27 -14.86 -17.10
C ARG A 141 -0.42 -14.73 -15.59
N LEU A 142 -1.62 -14.44 -15.11
CA LEU A 142 -1.91 -14.44 -13.68
C LEU A 142 -2.33 -15.82 -13.20
N HIS A 143 -1.76 -16.28 -12.09
CA HIS A 143 -2.22 -17.49 -11.40
C HIS A 143 -3.60 -17.27 -10.77
N LYS A 144 -3.82 -16.07 -10.24
CA LYS A 144 -5.07 -15.60 -9.64
C LYS A 144 -5.38 -14.21 -10.15
N LYS A 145 -6.66 -13.94 -10.45
CA LYS A 145 -7.11 -12.66 -11.00
C LYS A 145 -7.33 -11.58 -9.92
N GLN A 146 -7.22 -11.96 -8.65
CA GLN A 146 -7.42 -11.10 -7.50
C GLN A 146 -6.23 -11.24 -6.55
N VAL A 147 -6.06 -10.25 -5.68
CA VAL A 147 -5.07 -10.32 -4.60
C VAL A 147 -5.52 -11.39 -3.63
N GLU A 148 -4.63 -12.34 -3.35
CA GLU A 148 -4.91 -13.42 -2.41
C GLU A 148 -4.47 -13.03 -1.00
N GLN A 149 -4.98 -13.72 0.01
CA GLN A 149 -4.59 -13.48 1.40
C GLN A 149 -4.05 -14.75 2.03
N ALA A 150 -2.88 -14.64 2.67
CA ALA A 150 -2.28 -15.75 3.39
C ALA A 150 -1.48 -15.27 4.61
N ALA A 151 -1.18 -16.19 5.53
CA ALA A 151 -0.50 -15.89 6.80
C ALA A 151 1.03 -15.78 6.64
N PHE A 152 1.51 -14.99 5.67
CA PHE A 152 2.94 -14.81 5.44
C PHE A 152 3.59 -14.01 6.58
N SER A 153 4.56 -14.62 7.27
CA SER A 153 5.26 -13.97 8.39
C SER A 153 6.00 -12.70 8.00
N VAL A 154 6.40 -12.56 6.73
CA VAL A 154 7.08 -11.36 6.22
C VAL A 154 6.12 -10.16 6.06
N LEU A 155 4.80 -10.40 5.96
CA LEU A 155 3.77 -9.38 5.78
C LEU A 155 3.11 -8.96 7.10
N LYS A 156 3.53 -9.53 8.23
CA LYS A 156 2.98 -9.26 9.57
C LYS A 156 3.45 -7.91 10.11
N SER A 157 2.90 -6.80 9.59
CA SER A 157 3.11 -5.44 10.13
C SER A 157 1.77 -4.74 10.39
N PRO A 158 1.56 -4.13 11.56
CA PRO A 158 0.33 -3.39 11.87
C PRO A 158 0.27 -1.97 11.29
N ASP A 159 1.40 -1.46 10.84
CA ASP A 159 1.67 -0.05 10.60
C ASP A 159 2.26 0.22 9.20
N ILE A 160 2.58 -0.83 8.43
CA ILE A 160 3.19 -0.73 7.11
C ILE A 160 2.39 -1.60 6.13
N PRO A 161 1.71 -1.00 5.13
CA PRO A 161 1.10 -1.73 4.03
C PRO A 161 2.13 -2.67 3.39
N SER A 162 1.80 -3.95 3.26
CA SER A 162 2.75 -5.00 2.93
C SER A 162 2.17 -5.97 1.91
N ILE A 163 2.83 -6.09 0.76
CA ILE A 163 2.46 -7.06 -0.29
C ILE A 163 3.60 -8.03 -0.58
N LEU A 164 3.24 -9.23 -0.99
CA LEU A 164 4.15 -10.21 -1.56
C LEU A 164 3.82 -10.41 -3.04
N VAL A 165 4.79 -10.14 -3.91
CA VAL A 165 4.68 -10.30 -5.35
C VAL A 165 5.37 -11.59 -5.76
N GLU A 166 4.58 -12.57 -6.19
CA GLU A 166 5.08 -13.78 -6.85
C GLU A 166 5.23 -13.53 -8.34
N THR A 167 6.47 -13.49 -8.80
CA THR A 167 6.80 -13.15 -10.18
C THR A 167 6.58 -14.30 -11.16
N GLY A 168 6.31 -15.50 -10.66
CA GLY A 168 6.12 -16.73 -11.42
C GLY A 168 6.81 -17.90 -10.73
N PHE A 169 6.57 -19.12 -11.23
CA PHE A 169 7.05 -20.34 -10.61
C PHE A 169 8.36 -20.81 -11.21
N ILE A 170 9.44 -20.75 -10.44
CA ILE A 170 10.76 -21.19 -10.90
C ILE A 170 10.83 -22.71 -11.15
N SER A 171 9.93 -23.47 -10.51
CA SER A 171 9.76 -24.92 -10.73
C SER A 171 9.15 -25.24 -12.09
N ASN A 172 8.49 -24.29 -12.75
CA ASN A 172 7.94 -24.45 -14.09
C ASN A 172 9.02 -24.15 -15.16
N PRO A 173 9.41 -25.10 -16.03
CA PRO A 173 10.50 -24.89 -16.98
C PRO A 173 10.27 -23.76 -17.99
N LYS A 174 9.02 -23.45 -18.35
CA LYS A 174 8.69 -22.35 -19.28
C LYS A 174 8.84 -21.00 -18.58
N GLU A 175 8.40 -20.91 -17.33
CA GLU A 175 8.52 -19.68 -16.54
C GLU A 175 9.97 -19.45 -16.11
N ALA A 176 10.72 -20.48 -15.73
CA ALA A 176 12.14 -20.38 -15.42
C ALA A 176 12.94 -19.73 -16.56
N LYS A 177 12.65 -20.08 -17.83
CA LYS A 177 13.28 -19.43 -19.00
C LYS A 177 12.95 -17.93 -19.06
N SER A 178 11.69 -17.57 -18.83
CA SER A 178 11.22 -16.18 -18.84
C SER A 178 11.82 -15.39 -17.67
N LEU A 179 11.73 -15.92 -16.46
CA LEU A 179 12.28 -15.37 -15.22
C LEU A 179 13.79 -15.14 -15.29
N ASN A 180 14.53 -15.94 -16.06
CA ASN A 180 15.96 -15.73 -16.28
C ASN A 180 16.28 -14.63 -17.32
N SER A 181 15.30 -14.17 -18.09
CA SER A 181 15.51 -13.16 -19.14
C SER A 181 15.48 -11.74 -18.57
N ALA A 182 16.42 -10.91 -19.01
CA ALA A 182 16.47 -9.51 -18.61
C ALA A 182 15.20 -8.74 -19.01
N GLY A 183 14.61 -9.06 -20.17
CA GLY A 183 13.39 -8.43 -20.66
C GLY A 183 12.17 -8.70 -19.78
N TYR A 184 11.99 -9.94 -19.29
CA TYR A 184 10.92 -10.25 -18.35
C TYR A 184 11.13 -9.57 -17.00
N GLN A 185 12.35 -9.63 -16.46
CA GLN A 185 12.70 -8.97 -15.19
C GLN A 185 12.44 -7.45 -15.25
N GLU A 186 12.72 -6.81 -16.39
CA GLU A 186 12.44 -5.40 -16.63
C GLU A 186 10.94 -5.09 -16.71
N LYS A 187 10.16 -5.93 -17.42
CA LYS A 187 8.70 -5.80 -17.46
C LYS A 187 8.08 -5.95 -16.08
N MET A 188 8.52 -6.93 -15.31
CA MET A 188 8.05 -7.17 -13.94
C MET A 188 8.37 -5.99 -13.02
N ALA A 189 9.61 -5.51 -13.02
CA ALA A 189 9.99 -4.32 -12.24
C ALA A 189 9.19 -3.08 -12.66
N SER A 190 8.91 -2.91 -13.96
CA SER A 190 8.10 -1.80 -14.47
C SER A 190 6.63 -1.90 -14.06
N ALA A 191 6.06 -3.11 -14.04
CA ALA A 191 4.69 -3.34 -13.60
C ALA A 191 4.52 -3.05 -12.10
N ILE A 192 5.46 -3.56 -11.26
CA ILE A 192 5.46 -3.24 -9.83
C ILE A 192 5.60 -1.73 -9.62
N TYR A 193 6.54 -1.07 -10.32
CA TYR A 193 6.70 0.38 -10.24
C TYR A 193 5.40 1.12 -10.57
N ARG A 194 4.77 0.83 -11.72
CA ARG A 194 3.55 1.54 -12.15
C ARG A 194 2.37 1.30 -11.22
N GLY A 195 2.21 0.07 -10.71
CA GLY A 195 1.14 -0.23 -9.77
C GLY A 195 1.32 0.52 -8.45
N VAL A 196 2.55 0.57 -7.94
CA VAL A 196 2.89 1.35 -6.75
C VAL A 196 2.71 2.86 -6.98
N ASP A 197 3.15 3.37 -8.12
CA ASP A 197 3.07 4.79 -8.48
C ASP A 197 1.62 5.26 -8.59
N ARG A 198 0.79 4.51 -9.32
CA ARG A 198 -0.64 4.79 -9.40
C ARG A 198 -1.33 4.73 -8.03
N TRP A 199 -0.96 3.77 -7.18
CA TRP A 199 -1.53 3.67 -5.85
C TRP A 199 -1.16 4.86 -4.98
N PHE A 200 0.11 5.29 -4.97
CA PHE A 200 0.53 6.48 -4.22
C PHE A 200 -0.04 7.79 -4.78
N GLU A 201 -0.34 7.87 -6.08
CA GLU A 201 -1.07 8.99 -6.66
C GLU A 201 -2.53 9.05 -6.17
N ALA A 202 -3.19 7.89 -6.02
CA ALA A 202 -4.57 7.81 -5.55
C ALA A 202 -4.71 7.90 -4.02
N TYR A 203 -3.68 7.46 -3.28
CA TYR A 203 -3.66 7.40 -1.81
C TYR A 203 -2.34 7.99 -1.29
N PRO A 204 -2.11 9.30 -1.44
CA PRO A 204 -0.85 9.95 -1.07
C PRO A 204 -0.59 9.85 0.44
N PRO A 205 0.53 9.27 0.90
CA PRO A 205 0.83 9.21 2.32
C PRO A 205 1.12 10.62 2.86
N PRO A 206 0.63 10.97 4.06
CA PRO A 206 0.85 12.28 4.65
C PRO A 206 2.34 12.65 4.71
N GLY A 207 2.66 13.92 4.41
CA GLY A 207 4.03 14.43 4.49
C GLY A 207 4.95 14.09 3.30
N THR A 208 4.48 13.27 2.34
CA THR A 208 5.23 12.90 1.13
C THR A 208 5.11 13.96 0.02
N LEU A 209 5.92 13.83 -1.04
CA LEU A 209 5.77 14.67 -2.24
C LEU A 209 4.46 14.41 -3.00
N PHE A 210 3.89 13.20 -2.89
CA PHE A 210 2.57 12.91 -3.46
C PHE A 210 1.48 13.75 -2.79
N ALA A 211 1.53 13.91 -1.47
CA ALA A 211 0.59 14.73 -0.71
C ALA A 211 0.79 16.25 -0.89
N ARG A 212 1.92 16.69 -1.44
CA ARG A 212 2.22 18.12 -1.69
C ARG A 212 1.85 18.57 -3.11
N ARG A 213 1.57 17.64 -4.01
CA ARG A 213 1.09 17.99 -5.34
C ARG A 213 -0.35 18.49 -5.18
N PRO A 214 -0.72 19.65 -5.75
CA PRO A 214 -2.13 19.95 -5.94
C PRO A 214 -2.71 18.78 -6.73
N GLU A 215 -3.75 18.14 -6.22
CA GLU A 215 -4.16 16.79 -6.64
C GLU A 215 -4.26 16.67 -8.16
N ALA A 216 -3.39 15.84 -8.76
CA ALA A 216 -3.45 15.51 -10.18
C ALA A 216 -4.49 14.41 -10.49
N ASN A 217 -5.20 13.89 -9.48
CA ASN A 217 -6.34 12.99 -9.65
C ASN A 217 -7.34 13.19 -8.51
N GLY A 218 -8.22 14.17 -8.71
CA GLY A 218 -9.20 14.58 -7.73
C GLY A 218 -10.21 13.49 -7.37
N THR A 219 -10.21 13.10 -6.10
CA THR A 219 -11.50 12.77 -5.48
C THR A 219 -12.18 14.10 -5.18
N VAL A 220 -12.82 14.67 -6.20
CA VAL A 220 -13.62 15.87 -6.03
C VAL A 220 -14.64 15.56 -4.93
N ARG A 221 -14.44 16.14 -3.74
CA ARG A 221 -15.36 15.95 -2.62
C ARG A 221 -16.73 16.42 -3.09
N THR A 222 -17.75 15.59 -2.95
CA THR A 222 -19.11 15.97 -3.36
C THR A 222 -20.04 16.02 -2.17
N VAL A 223 -21.06 16.87 -2.27
CA VAL A 223 -22.16 16.93 -1.31
C VAL A 223 -23.49 16.91 -2.06
N THR A 224 -24.43 16.11 -1.59
CA THR A 224 -25.81 16.11 -2.09
C THR A 224 -26.64 17.11 -1.29
N VAL A 225 -27.26 18.05 -1.99
CA VAL A 225 -28.09 19.12 -1.42
C VAL A 225 -29.30 18.50 -0.71
N ALA A 226 -29.44 18.73 0.58
CA ALA A 226 -30.57 18.28 1.39
C ALA A 226 -31.70 19.32 1.41
N ARG A 227 -32.89 18.91 1.87
CA ARG A 227 -34.02 19.82 2.05
C ARG A 227 -33.67 20.89 3.08
N GLY A 228 -33.69 22.16 2.65
CA GLY A 228 -33.37 23.31 3.50
C GLY A 228 -31.93 23.80 3.38
N ASP A 229 -31.06 23.11 2.64
CA ASP A 229 -29.70 23.61 2.40
C ASP A 229 -29.73 24.84 1.48
N THR A 230 -28.95 25.86 1.84
CA THR A 230 -28.57 26.96 0.94
C THR A 230 -27.12 26.83 0.49
N LEU A 231 -26.78 27.41 -0.66
CA LEU A 231 -25.42 27.38 -1.19
C LEU A 231 -24.41 28.04 -0.22
N SER A 232 -24.83 29.09 0.47
CA SER A 232 -24.02 29.80 1.48
C SER A 232 -23.78 28.96 2.74
N GLU A 233 -24.75 28.17 3.19
CA GLU A 233 -24.58 27.29 4.35
C GLU A 233 -23.72 26.07 4.02
N ILE A 234 -23.88 25.50 2.82
CA ILE A 234 -22.98 24.44 2.32
C ILE A 234 -21.55 25.00 2.25
N ALA A 235 -21.37 26.16 1.63
CA ALA A 235 -20.05 26.78 1.51
C ALA A 235 -19.40 26.99 2.90
N ARG A 236 -20.15 27.53 3.87
CA ARG A 236 -19.67 27.70 5.26
C ARG A 236 -19.36 26.38 5.96
N ARG A 237 -20.20 25.36 5.78
CA ARG A 237 -20.05 24.04 6.43
C ARG A 237 -18.76 23.34 6.01
N TYR A 238 -18.35 23.53 4.76
CA TYR A 238 -17.16 22.90 4.19
C TYR A 238 -15.96 23.85 4.07
N ASP A 239 -16.06 25.04 4.66
CA ASP A 239 -15.00 26.05 4.67
C ASP A 239 -14.49 26.41 3.25
N VAL A 240 -15.44 26.76 2.37
CA VAL A 240 -15.17 27.19 1.00
C VAL A 240 -15.94 28.47 0.68
N SER A 241 -15.47 29.24 -0.30
CA SER A 241 -16.19 30.44 -0.74
C SER A 241 -17.38 30.08 -1.64
N VAL A 242 -18.48 30.84 -1.53
CA VAL A 242 -19.64 30.68 -2.42
C VAL A 242 -19.25 30.91 -3.89
N ARG A 243 -18.27 31.79 -4.14
CA ARG A 243 -17.77 32.09 -5.49
C ARG A 243 -17.10 30.87 -6.11
N ASP A 244 -16.22 30.22 -5.36
CA ASP A 244 -15.45 29.07 -5.85
C ASP A 244 -16.35 27.85 -5.99
N LEU A 245 -17.27 27.65 -5.04
CA LEU A 245 -18.28 26.61 -5.11
C LEU A 245 -19.18 26.78 -6.34
N ARG A 246 -19.57 28.01 -6.69
CA ARG A 246 -20.33 28.30 -7.93
C ARG A 246 -19.50 28.07 -9.18
N SER A 247 -18.27 28.55 -9.20
CA SER A 247 -17.36 28.42 -10.34
C SER A 247 -17.09 26.95 -10.67
N MET A 248 -16.80 26.14 -9.65
CA MET A 248 -16.52 24.71 -9.80
C MET A 248 -17.73 23.89 -10.30
N ASN A 249 -18.94 24.33 -9.97
CA ASN A 249 -20.20 23.67 -10.35
C ASN A 249 -20.91 24.34 -11.53
N SER A 250 -20.28 25.30 -12.20
CA SER A 250 -20.86 26.03 -13.34
C SER A 250 -22.23 26.66 -13.03
N LEU A 251 -22.42 27.18 -11.80
CA LEU A 251 -23.69 27.77 -11.36
C LEU A 251 -23.78 29.26 -11.70
N SER A 252 -24.72 29.62 -12.58
CA SER A 252 -24.98 31.01 -12.98
C SER A 252 -25.64 31.84 -11.86
N SER A 253 -26.29 31.20 -10.88
CA SER A 253 -26.89 31.84 -9.70
C SER A 253 -26.59 31.05 -8.41
N SER A 254 -27.03 31.56 -7.25
CA SER A 254 -26.91 30.83 -5.96
C SER A 254 -28.03 29.80 -5.73
N THR A 255 -28.86 29.51 -6.75
CA THR A 255 -29.99 28.59 -6.63
C THR A 255 -29.53 27.15 -6.78
N ILE A 256 -29.89 26.30 -5.82
CA ILE A 256 -29.60 24.85 -5.80
C ILE A 256 -30.88 24.05 -5.58
N ARG A 257 -30.91 22.80 -6.05
CA ARG A 257 -32.07 21.90 -5.93
C ARG A 257 -31.78 20.75 -5.00
N VAL A 258 -32.78 20.33 -4.22
CA VAL A 258 -32.67 19.13 -3.38
C VAL A 258 -32.32 17.91 -4.25
N GLY A 259 -31.35 17.12 -3.82
CA GLY A 259 -30.80 15.99 -4.56
C GLY A 259 -29.71 16.34 -5.58
N GLN A 260 -29.42 17.63 -5.81
CA GLN A 260 -28.31 18.06 -6.65
C GLN A 260 -26.97 17.71 -5.99
N VAL A 261 -26.04 17.15 -6.75
CA VAL A 261 -24.68 16.85 -6.28
C VAL A 261 -23.77 18.03 -6.64
N LEU A 262 -23.11 18.61 -5.64
CA LEU A 262 -22.16 19.70 -5.79
C LEU A 262 -20.74 19.21 -5.53
N LYS A 263 -19.81 19.61 -6.39
CA LYS A 263 -18.36 19.46 -6.25
C LYS A 263 -17.83 20.53 -5.30
N LEU A 264 -17.09 20.14 -4.28
CA LEU A 264 -16.48 21.03 -3.30
C LEU A 264 -15.04 21.36 -3.73
N PRO A 265 -14.65 22.66 -3.80
CA PRO A 265 -13.28 23.04 -4.02
C PRO A 265 -12.42 22.71 -2.78
N GLU A 266 -11.10 22.70 -2.94
CA GLU A 266 -10.20 22.62 -1.79
C GLU A 266 -10.39 23.87 -0.90
N SER A 267 -10.32 23.67 0.42
CA SER A 267 -10.43 24.74 1.41
C SER A 267 -9.34 25.78 1.14
N GLY A 268 -9.71 27.06 1.10
CA GLY A 268 -8.83 28.18 0.79
C GLY A 268 -8.82 29.21 1.91
#